data_AF-A0A1I7RMB6-F1
#
_entry.id   AF-A0A1I7RMB6-F1
#
_cell.length_a   1.000
_cell.length_b   1.000
_cell.length_c   1.000
_cell.angle_alpha   90.00
_cell.angle_beta   90.00
_cell.angle_gamma   90.00
#
_symmetry.space_group_name_H-M   'P 1'
#
loop_
_entity.id
_entity.type
_entity.pdbx_description
1 polymer ?
#
loop_
_entity_poly.entity_id
_entity_poly.type
_entity_poly.pdbx_seq_one_letter_code
_entity_poly.pdbx_strand_id
1 'polypeptide(L)'
;MFHENLRKSVLLLNFIICFSPILHPLTVYLASDDAPLLHSNYTEAILIYGMDAVGHMCLIFLHLKFFILIAERILAYRKRDVYEHTRNNYVPQIFSAAFALCLIELSLKLYTFLVLDTEERIDISLLKVLTISGSPIYLLVSCLFCYNCGLVGYFCFRRLQITAVGQRHHSRSLSERFELRQTEVVTNIMLSLNKLYIVSLIASSPALFPCIRVIFWPADETWQRIYKTSTLYTYAAIGAYNLVATIYTLKKMKVMFKTIPVEIGVNPRNDNVERYFSRLQTDWKIGAVK
;
A
#
# COMPACT_ATOMS: atom_id res chain seq x y z
N MET A 1 8.49 13.49 16.33
CA MET A 1 8.01 12.13 16.61
C MET A 1 6.84 11.85 15.68
N PHE A 2 6.60 10.61 15.23
CA PHE A 2 5.43 10.27 14.40
C PHE A 2 4.46 9.42 15.22
N HIS A 3 3.16 9.61 15.01
CA HIS A 3 2.11 8.85 15.68
C HIS A 3 2.26 7.33 15.48
N GLU A 4 2.02 6.55 16.54
CA GLU A 4 2.20 5.09 16.56
C GLU A 4 1.30 4.38 15.53
N ASN A 5 0.04 4.82 15.42
CA ASN A 5 -0.93 4.32 14.44
C ASN A 5 -0.41 4.36 13.00
N LEU A 6 0.23 5.45 12.60
CA LEU A 6 0.80 5.56 11.25
C LEU A 6 1.92 4.54 11.02
N ARG A 7 2.82 4.41 12.00
CA ARG A 7 3.93 3.46 11.93
C ARG A 7 3.40 2.03 11.80
N LYS A 8 2.39 1.68 12.59
CA LYS A 8 1.71 0.38 12.52
C LYS A 8 1.06 0.15 11.15
N SER A 9 0.32 1.13 10.62
CA SER A 9 -0.30 1.03 9.30
C SER A 9 0.72 0.82 8.18
N VAL A 10 1.81 1.59 8.18
CA VAL A 10 2.84 1.51 7.14
C VAL A 10 3.62 0.20 7.23
N LEU A 11 3.95 -0.27 8.44
CA LEU A 11 4.64 -1.55 8.64
C LEU A 11 3.76 -2.73 8.21
N LEU A 12 2.50 -2.75 8.63
CA LEU A 12 1.56 -3.83 8.30
C LEU A 12 1.28 -3.88 6.79
N LEU A 13 1.08 -2.74 6.14
CA LEU A 13 0.93 -2.68 4.68
C LEU A 13 2.17 -3.22 3.97
N ASN A 14 3.37 -2.78 4.35
CA ASN A 14 4.60 -3.24 3.69
C ASN A 14 4.85 -4.73 3.94
N PHE A 15 4.52 -5.24 5.12
CA PHE A 15 4.64 -6.67 5.44
C PHE A 15 3.69 -7.52 4.59
N ILE A 16 2.44 -7.12 4.42
CA ILE A 16 1.49 -7.86 3.55
C ILE A 16 1.95 -7.78 2.09
N ILE A 17 2.31 -6.59 1.63
CA ILE A 17 2.67 -6.35 0.22
C ILE A 17 3.97 -7.05 -0.19
N CYS A 18 4.93 -7.26 0.72
CA CYS A 18 6.20 -7.89 0.37
C CYS A 18 6.08 -9.37 0.00
N PHE A 19 4.98 -10.04 0.33
CA PHE A 19 4.72 -11.42 -0.10
C PHE A 19 4.35 -11.51 -1.58
N SER A 20 3.74 -10.48 -2.17
CA SER A 20 3.34 -10.45 -3.59
C SER A 20 4.47 -10.86 -4.56
N PRO A 21 5.67 -10.25 -4.52
CA PRO A 21 6.76 -10.61 -5.43
C PRO A 21 7.43 -11.97 -5.12
N ILE A 22 7.17 -12.56 -3.96
CA ILE A 22 7.75 -13.85 -3.54
C ILE A 22 6.83 -14.99 -3.96
N LEU A 23 5.52 -14.84 -3.75
CA LEU A 23 4.54 -15.89 -3.98
C LEU A 23 4.39 -16.25 -5.46
N HIS A 24 4.38 -15.26 -6.37
CA HIS A 24 4.19 -15.53 -7.79
C HIS A 24 5.32 -16.36 -8.42
N PRO A 25 6.62 -16.05 -8.23
CA PRO A 25 7.68 -16.95 -8.69
C PRO A 25 7.60 -18.34 -8.04
N LEU A 26 7.26 -18.39 -6.75
CA LEU A 26 7.19 -19.64 -6.01
C LEU A 26 6.07 -20.54 -6.53
N THR A 27 4.90 -20.02 -6.92
CA THR A 27 3.84 -20.83 -7.56
C THR A 27 4.26 -21.33 -8.93
N VAL A 28 4.96 -20.52 -9.73
CA VAL A 28 5.46 -20.93 -11.06
C VAL A 28 6.52 -22.03 -10.96
N TYR A 29 7.39 -22.01 -9.95
CA TYR A 29 8.45 -23.02 -9.79
C TYR A 29 8.02 -24.27 -9.01
N LEU A 30 7.00 -24.16 -8.15
CA LEU A 30 6.46 -25.31 -7.39
C LEU A 30 5.39 -26.08 -8.14
N ALA A 31 4.78 -25.51 -9.18
CA ALA A 31 3.82 -26.22 -10.02
C ALA A 31 4.53 -27.32 -10.84
N SER A 32 4.58 -28.53 -10.28
CA SER A 32 5.00 -29.74 -11.00
C SER A 32 3.88 -30.30 -11.86
N ASP A 33 2.63 -30.01 -11.50
CA ASP A 33 1.43 -30.51 -12.13
C ASP A 33 0.43 -29.37 -12.40
N ASP A 34 -0.04 -29.27 -13.64
CA ASP A 34 -1.02 -28.26 -14.08
C ASP A 34 -2.45 -28.59 -13.60
N ALA A 35 -2.72 -29.81 -13.12
CA ALA A 35 -4.04 -30.27 -12.65
C ALA A 35 -3.97 -31.17 -11.39
N PRO A 36 -3.51 -30.63 -10.24
CA PRO A 36 -3.25 -31.42 -9.04
C PRO A 36 -4.52 -32.03 -8.41
N LEU A 37 -5.72 -31.44 -8.58
CA LEU A 37 -6.96 -32.05 -8.07
C LEU A 37 -7.37 -33.26 -8.91
N LEU A 38 -7.13 -33.21 -10.23
CA LEU A 38 -7.44 -34.32 -11.14
C LEU A 38 -6.59 -35.55 -10.81
N HIS A 39 -5.31 -35.34 -10.48
CA HIS A 39 -4.41 -36.42 -10.09
C HIS A 39 -4.51 -36.79 -8.60
N SER A 40 -5.54 -36.29 -7.88
CA SER A 40 -5.79 -36.55 -6.46
C SER A 40 -4.63 -36.15 -5.53
N ASN A 41 -3.76 -35.22 -5.97
CA ASN A 41 -2.67 -34.69 -5.16
C ASN A 41 -3.14 -33.47 -4.34
N TYR A 42 -3.98 -33.74 -3.34
CA TYR A 42 -4.61 -32.69 -2.53
C TYR A 42 -3.62 -31.81 -1.78
N THR A 43 -2.46 -32.34 -1.37
CA THR A 43 -1.44 -31.55 -0.66
C THR A 43 -0.81 -30.49 -1.55
N GLU A 44 -0.49 -30.84 -2.80
CA GLU A 44 0.03 -29.90 -3.79
C GLU A 44 -1.04 -28.86 -4.18
N ALA A 45 -2.29 -29.30 -4.39
CA ALA A 45 -3.41 -28.43 -4.69
C ALA A 45 -3.64 -27.37 -3.58
N ILE A 46 -3.66 -27.78 -2.31
CA ILE A 46 -3.83 -26.84 -1.18
C ILE A 46 -2.68 -25.82 -1.14
N LEU A 47 -1.45 -26.25 -1.42
CA LEU A 47 -0.27 -25.40 -1.36
C LEU A 47 -0.29 -24.36 -2.50
N ILE A 48 -0.47 -24.80 -3.75
CA ILE A 48 -0.47 -23.92 -4.93
C ILE A 48 -1.64 -22.94 -4.86
N TYR A 49 -2.86 -23.44 -4.66
CA TYR A 49 -4.05 -22.58 -4.59
C TYR A 49 -4.06 -21.67 -3.37
N GLY A 50 -3.53 -22.13 -2.23
CA GLY A 50 -3.34 -21.30 -1.05
C GLY A 50 -2.38 -20.14 -1.32
N MET A 51 -1.27 -20.41 -2.02
CA MET A 51 -0.31 -19.38 -2.40
C MET A 51 -0.87 -18.38 -3.42
N ASP A 52 -1.61 -18.85 -4.43
CA ASP A 52 -2.28 -17.98 -5.39
C ASP A 52 -3.32 -17.08 -4.70
N ALA A 53 -4.13 -17.65 -3.80
CA ALA A 53 -5.10 -16.89 -3.01
C ALA A 53 -4.42 -15.80 -2.17
N VAL A 54 -3.34 -16.13 -1.45
CA VAL A 54 -2.59 -15.14 -0.68
C VAL A 54 -1.94 -14.11 -1.59
N GLY A 55 -1.40 -14.53 -2.74
CA GLY A 55 -0.83 -13.64 -3.76
C GLY A 55 -1.85 -12.62 -4.27
N HIS A 56 -3.06 -13.08 -4.60
CA HIS A 56 -4.19 -12.24 -5.02
C HIS A 56 -4.57 -11.23 -3.94
N MET A 57 -4.71 -11.67 -2.69
CA MET A 57 -4.97 -10.77 -1.56
C MET A 57 -3.88 -9.70 -1.44
N CYS A 58 -2.61 -10.07 -1.54
CA CYS A 58 -1.49 -9.12 -1.44
C CYS A 58 -1.54 -8.04 -2.54
N LEU A 59 -1.94 -8.40 -3.76
CA LEU A 59 -2.12 -7.46 -4.87
C LEU A 59 -3.28 -6.50 -4.62
N ILE A 60 -4.41 -6.99 -4.11
CA ILE A 60 -5.53 -6.11 -3.72
C ILE A 60 -5.09 -5.12 -2.64
N PHE A 61 -4.38 -5.58 -1.61
CA PHE A 61 -3.82 -4.70 -0.58
C PHE A 61 -2.82 -3.69 -1.15
N LEU A 62 -2.01 -4.09 -2.14
CA LEU A 62 -1.12 -3.18 -2.85
C LEU A 62 -1.88 -2.05 -3.55
N HIS A 63 -3.02 -2.35 -4.19
CA HIS A 63 -3.85 -1.36 -4.88
C HIS A 63 -4.62 -0.47 -3.90
N LEU A 64 -5.14 -1.05 -2.82
CA LEU A 64 -5.89 -0.34 -1.79
C LEU A 64 -5.03 0.44 -0.79
N LYS A 65 -3.71 0.21 -0.76
CA LYS A 65 -2.82 0.84 0.24
C LYS A 65 -2.94 2.36 0.29
N PHE A 66 -3.10 3.01 -0.86
CA PHE A 66 -3.21 4.46 -0.91
C PHE A 66 -4.55 4.93 -0.35
N PHE A 67 -5.64 4.19 -0.59
CA PHE A 67 -6.93 4.47 0.04
C PHE A 67 -6.89 4.30 1.56
N ILE A 68 -6.28 3.21 2.05
CA ILE A 68 -6.11 2.95 3.49
C ILE A 68 -5.34 4.11 4.15
N LEU A 69 -4.25 4.54 3.54
CA LEU A 69 -3.42 5.63 4.06
C LEU A 69 -4.11 6.99 3.94
N ILE A 70 -4.86 7.25 2.87
CA ILE A 70 -5.67 8.48 2.73
C ILE A 70 -6.77 8.51 3.79
N ALA A 71 -7.48 7.40 3.99
CA ALA A 71 -8.55 7.31 4.99
C ALA A 71 -8.00 7.57 6.40
N GLU A 72 -6.87 6.96 6.75
CA GLU A 72 -6.19 7.20 8.03
C GLU A 72 -5.80 8.68 8.19
N ARG A 73 -5.23 9.30 7.14
CA ARG A 73 -4.82 10.70 7.18
C ARG A 73 -6.00 11.68 7.24
N ILE A 74 -7.10 11.41 6.53
CA ILE A 74 -8.32 12.24 6.57
C ILE A 74 -8.97 12.15 7.96
N LEU A 75 -9.03 10.96 8.55
CA LEU A 75 -9.58 10.77 9.89
C LEU A 75 -8.73 11.48 10.95
N ALA A 76 -7.40 11.35 10.88
CA ALA A 76 -6.47 12.07 11.75
C ALA A 76 -6.66 13.60 11.62
N TYR A 77 -6.76 14.09 10.38
CA TYR A 77 -6.99 15.51 10.11
C TYR A 77 -8.35 16.02 10.61
N ARG A 78 -9.43 15.25 10.45
CA ARG A 78 -10.78 15.64 10.94
C ARG A 78 -10.89 15.61 12.45
N LYS A 79 -10.20 14.69 13.13
CA LYS A 79 -10.22 14.53 14.60
C LYS A 79 -8.97 15.12 15.27
N ARG A 80 -8.31 16.09 14.64
CA ARG A 80 -7.00 16.63 15.06
C ARG A 80 -6.94 17.13 16.51
N ASP A 81 -8.07 17.53 17.09
CA ASP A 81 -8.14 18.02 18.48
C ASP A 81 -8.16 16.90 19.53
N VAL A 82 -8.55 15.67 19.15
CA VAL A 82 -8.78 14.54 20.07
C VAL A 82 -7.96 13.29 19.69
N TYR A 83 -7.33 13.30 18.50
CA TYR A 83 -6.66 12.14 17.91
C TYR A 83 -5.55 11.56 18.81
N GLU A 84 -4.76 12.42 19.45
CA GLU A 84 -3.65 12.01 20.33
C GLU A 84 -4.14 11.34 21.63
N HIS A 85 -5.31 11.75 22.14
CA HIS A 85 -5.89 11.21 23.38
C HIS A 85 -6.77 9.99 23.16
N THR A 86 -7.22 9.75 21.93
CA THR A 86 -7.97 8.55 21.62
C THR A 86 -7.00 7.41 21.33
N ARG A 87 -6.89 6.46 22.27
CA ARG A 87 -6.20 5.17 22.13
C ARG A 87 -6.95 4.27 21.13
N ASN A 88 -7.18 4.79 19.92
CA ASN A 88 -8.25 4.34 19.05
C ASN A 88 -7.82 3.22 18.11
N ASN A 89 -8.66 2.20 18.03
CA ASN A 89 -8.54 1.02 17.18
C ASN A 89 -8.86 1.30 15.69
N TYR A 90 -8.65 2.53 15.19
CA TYR A 90 -8.99 2.86 13.79
C TYR A 90 -8.14 2.10 12.77
N VAL A 91 -6.86 1.90 13.06
CA VAL A 91 -5.98 1.13 12.18
C VAL A 91 -6.51 -0.30 11.99
N PRO A 92 -6.71 -1.12 13.03
CA PRO A 92 -7.26 -2.46 12.84
C PRO A 92 -8.67 -2.45 12.23
N GLN A 93 -9.49 -1.43 12.48
CA GLN A 93 -10.81 -1.31 11.84
C GLN A 93 -10.70 -1.08 10.31
N ILE A 94 -9.85 -0.16 9.86
CA ILE A 94 -9.64 0.09 8.42
C ILE A 94 -9.06 -1.14 7.74
N PHE A 95 -8.11 -1.83 8.38
CA PHE A 95 -7.55 -3.07 7.85
C PHE A 95 -8.56 -4.22 7.84
N SER A 96 -9.38 -4.36 8.87
CA SER A 96 -10.44 -5.37 8.93
C SER A 96 -11.49 -5.13 7.84
N ALA A 97 -11.87 -3.88 7.61
CA ALA A 97 -12.77 -3.52 6.51
C ALA A 97 -12.15 -3.83 5.13
N ALA A 98 -10.88 -3.49 4.92
CA ALA A 98 -10.17 -3.82 3.68
C ALA A 98 -10.06 -5.34 3.46
N PHE A 99 -9.79 -6.10 4.53
CA PHE A 99 -9.74 -7.55 4.49
C PHE A 99 -11.11 -8.17 4.16
N ALA A 100 -12.18 -7.67 4.78
CA ALA A 100 -13.54 -8.11 4.47
C ALA A 100 -13.92 -7.82 3.01
N LEU A 101 -13.56 -6.64 2.48
CA LEU A 101 -13.76 -6.32 1.07
C LEU A 101 -13.00 -7.26 0.14
N CYS A 102 -11.78 -7.66 0.52
CA CYS A 102 -10.99 -8.63 -0.23
C CYS A 102 -11.65 -10.02 -0.25
N LEU A 103 -12.22 -10.47 0.87
CA LEU A 103 -12.95 -11.73 0.93
C LEU A 103 -14.25 -11.70 0.11
N ILE A 104 -14.97 -10.57 0.15
CA ILE A 104 -16.18 -10.38 -0.66
C ILE A 104 -15.83 -10.41 -2.15
N GLU A 105 -14.76 -9.74 -2.56
CA GLU A 105 -14.28 -9.75 -3.95
C GLU A 105 -13.93 -11.16 -4.40
N LEU A 106 -13.14 -11.89 -3.62
CA LEU A 106 -12.74 -13.26 -3.94
C LEU A 106 -13.96 -14.20 -4.01
N SER A 107 -14.91 -14.03 -3.10
CA SER A 107 -16.15 -14.82 -3.07
C SER A 107 -17.04 -14.51 -4.29
N LEU A 108 -17.15 -13.24 -4.67
CA LEU A 108 -17.90 -12.82 -5.85
C LEU A 108 -17.24 -13.38 -7.12
N LYS A 109 -15.90 -13.30 -7.21
CA LYS A 109 -15.14 -13.87 -8.33
C LYS A 109 -15.35 -15.37 -8.42
N LEU A 110 -15.20 -16.10 -7.31
CA LEU A 110 -15.46 -17.54 -7.23
C LEU A 110 -16.89 -17.87 -7.69
N TYR A 111 -17.89 -17.14 -7.21
CA TYR A 111 -19.28 -17.34 -7.63
C TYR A 111 -19.47 -17.10 -9.12
N THR A 112 -18.94 -16.00 -9.68
CA THR A 112 -19.08 -15.69 -11.10
C THR A 112 -18.46 -16.77 -12.00
N PHE A 113 -17.26 -17.26 -11.69
CA PHE A 113 -16.61 -18.28 -12.51
C PHE A 113 -17.20 -19.68 -12.29
N LEU A 114 -17.69 -20.02 -11.09
CA LEU A 114 -18.35 -21.32 -10.88
C LEU A 114 -19.72 -21.42 -11.56
N VAL A 115 -20.44 -20.30 -11.69
CA VAL A 115 -21.82 -20.30 -12.24
C VAL A 115 -21.85 -19.97 -13.73
N LEU A 116 -20.94 -19.12 -14.21
CA LEU A 116 -20.98 -18.61 -15.60
C LEU A 116 -19.91 -19.22 -16.52
N ASP A 117 -18.83 -19.81 -15.97
CA ASP A 117 -17.80 -20.43 -16.81
C ASP A 117 -18.20 -21.87 -17.15
N THR A 118 -18.27 -22.19 -18.44
CA THR A 118 -18.66 -23.52 -18.95
C THR A 118 -17.45 -24.44 -19.15
N GLU A 119 -16.31 -24.15 -18.52
CA GLU A 119 -15.13 -24.99 -18.66
C GLU A 119 -15.26 -26.31 -17.88
N GLU A 120 -14.90 -27.41 -18.53
CA GLU A 120 -15.10 -28.76 -18.00
C GLU A 120 -14.16 -29.13 -16.83
N ARG A 121 -13.10 -28.34 -16.57
CA ARG A 121 -12.05 -28.68 -15.59
C ARG A 121 -12.02 -27.71 -14.42
N ILE A 122 -12.34 -28.24 -13.23
CA ILE A 122 -12.38 -27.50 -11.96
C ILE A 122 -11.03 -26.84 -11.63
N ASP A 123 -9.89 -27.49 -11.91
CA ASP A 123 -8.54 -26.92 -11.68
C ASP A 123 -8.31 -25.62 -12.47
N ILE A 124 -8.76 -25.57 -13.73
CA ILE A 124 -8.58 -24.41 -14.60
C ILE A 124 -9.47 -23.26 -14.11
N SER A 125 -10.72 -23.56 -13.73
CA SER A 125 -11.63 -22.59 -13.14
C SER A 125 -11.10 -22.04 -11.82
N LEU A 126 -10.57 -22.89 -10.94
CA LEU A 126 -9.95 -22.46 -9.68
C LEU A 126 -8.72 -21.58 -9.90
N LEU A 127 -7.83 -21.96 -10.82
CA LEU A 127 -6.65 -21.15 -11.14
C LEU A 127 -7.04 -19.77 -11.71
N LYS A 128 -8.08 -19.70 -12.54
CA LYS A 128 -8.64 -18.44 -13.05
C LYS A 128 -9.26 -17.58 -11.96
N VAL A 129 -9.94 -18.20 -11.00
CA VAL A 129 -10.51 -17.50 -9.85
C VAL A 129 -9.41 -16.95 -8.95
N LEU A 130 -8.40 -17.75 -8.67
CA LEU A 130 -7.38 -17.43 -7.67
C LEU A 130 -6.27 -16.53 -8.21
N THR A 131 -6.11 -16.41 -9.54
CA THR A 131 -5.11 -15.54 -10.15
C THR A 131 -5.74 -14.37 -10.91
N ILE A 132 -5.10 -13.21 -10.90
CA ILE A 132 -5.54 -12.05 -11.69
C ILE A 132 -5.28 -12.29 -13.19
N SER A 133 -4.18 -12.98 -13.51
CA SER A 133 -3.70 -13.25 -14.86
C SER A 133 -4.43 -14.38 -15.59
N GLY A 134 -5.20 -15.21 -14.88
CA GLY A 134 -5.91 -16.34 -15.48
C GLY A 134 -7.01 -15.94 -16.46
N SER A 135 -7.62 -14.77 -16.30
CA SER A 135 -8.62 -14.22 -17.23
C SER A 135 -8.16 -12.88 -17.79
N PRO A 136 -7.99 -12.74 -19.13
CA PRO A 136 -7.65 -11.47 -19.76
C PRO A 136 -8.65 -10.36 -19.45
N ILE A 137 -9.95 -10.68 -19.41
CA ILE A 137 -11.00 -9.70 -19.09
C ILE A 137 -10.82 -9.17 -17.67
N TYR A 138 -10.60 -10.08 -16.71
CA TYR A 138 -10.39 -9.71 -15.32
C TYR A 138 -9.09 -8.91 -15.13
N LEU A 139 -8.02 -9.27 -15.82
CA LEU A 139 -6.76 -8.51 -15.83
C LEU A 139 -6.98 -7.09 -16.35
N LEU A 140 -7.71 -6.93 -17.46
CA LEU A 140 -8.03 -5.61 -18.03
C LEU A 140 -8.82 -4.74 -17.04
N VAL A 141 -9.88 -5.29 -16.44
CA VAL A 141 -10.69 -4.60 -15.43
C VAL A 141 -9.84 -4.23 -14.21
N SER A 142 -9.00 -5.15 -13.75
CA SER A 142 -8.08 -4.92 -12.63
C SER A 142 -7.11 -3.80 -12.96
N CYS A 143 -6.52 -3.78 -14.15
CA CYS A 143 -5.63 -2.70 -14.57
C CYS A 143 -6.35 -1.34 -14.60
N LEU A 144 -7.56 -1.27 -15.16
CA LEU A 144 -8.36 -0.03 -15.13
C LEU A 144 -8.63 0.44 -13.70
N PHE A 145 -8.99 -0.49 -12.81
CA PHE A 145 -9.17 -0.19 -11.40
C PHE A 145 -7.88 0.36 -10.77
N CYS A 146 -6.72 -0.24 -11.07
CA CYS A 146 -5.41 0.21 -10.59
C CYS A 146 -5.07 1.64 -11.04
N TYR A 147 -5.34 1.96 -12.31
CA TYR A 147 -5.17 3.32 -12.84
C TYR A 147 -6.02 4.32 -12.08
N ASN A 148 -7.30 3.99 -11.84
CA ASN A 148 -8.19 4.83 -11.04
C ASN A 148 -7.67 5.00 -9.60
N CYS A 149 -7.20 3.92 -8.96
CA CYS A 149 -6.61 3.97 -7.62
C CYS A 149 -5.41 4.93 -7.56
N GLY A 150 -4.49 4.85 -8.54
CA GLY A 150 -3.31 5.71 -8.62
C GLY A 150 -3.68 7.19 -8.82
N LEU A 151 -4.60 7.48 -9.73
CA LEU A 151 -5.06 8.84 -10.03
C LEU A 151 -5.81 9.46 -8.85
N VAL A 152 -6.82 8.76 -8.31
CA VAL A 152 -7.57 9.22 -7.14
C VAL A 152 -6.63 9.44 -5.96
N GLY A 153 -5.71 8.49 -5.72
CA GLY A 153 -4.69 8.62 -4.70
C GLY A 153 -3.87 9.90 -4.85
N TYR A 154 -3.46 10.24 -6.08
CA TYR A 154 -2.64 11.41 -6.37
C TYR A 154 -3.40 12.71 -6.05
N PHE A 155 -4.62 12.84 -6.54
CA PHE A 155 -5.45 14.02 -6.30
C PHE A 155 -5.78 14.19 -4.83
N CYS A 156 -6.14 13.12 -4.12
CA CYS A 156 -6.45 13.16 -2.70
C CYS A 156 -5.24 13.56 -1.86
N PHE A 157 -4.07 12.96 -2.08
CA PHE A 157 -2.86 13.35 -1.34
C PHE A 157 -2.43 14.79 -1.64
N ARG A 158 -2.53 15.24 -2.90
CA ARG A 158 -2.18 16.60 -3.27
C ARG A 158 -3.13 17.63 -2.64
N ARG A 159 -4.43 17.35 -2.66
CA ARG A 159 -5.43 18.19 -1.99
C ARG A 159 -5.15 18.26 -0.48
N LEU A 160 -4.91 17.12 0.15
CA LEU A 160 -4.62 17.07 1.59
C LEU A 160 -3.35 17.84 1.95
N GLN A 161 -2.30 17.73 1.13
CA GLN A 161 -1.05 18.49 1.30
C GLN A 161 -1.29 20.00 1.24
N ILE A 162 -1.99 20.48 0.21
CA ILE A 162 -2.30 21.91 0.04
C ILE A 162 -3.13 22.43 1.23
N THR A 163 -4.15 21.69 1.64
CA THR A 163 -5.00 22.06 2.77
C THR A 163 -4.22 22.09 4.09
N ALA A 164 -3.35 21.09 4.33
CA ALA A 164 -2.54 21.03 5.54
C ALA A 164 -1.55 22.21 5.65
N VAL A 165 -0.88 22.56 4.54
CA VAL A 165 0.06 23.69 4.48
C VAL A 165 -0.68 25.03 4.71
N GLY A 166 -1.82 25.22 4.04
CA GLY A 166 -2.61 26.45 4.19
C GLY A 166 -3.14 26.67 5.61
N GLN A 167 -3.56 25.59 6.29
CA GLN A 167 -4.10 25.70 7.65
C GLN A 167 -3.04 25.72 8.75
N ARG A 168 -1.79 25.37 8.45
CA ARG A 168 -0.70 25.35 9.44
C ARG A 168 -0.52 26.70 10.14
N HIS A 169 -0.70 27.80 9.39
CA HIS A 169 -0.57 29.17 9.91
C HIS A 169 -1.79 29.63 10.73
N HIS A 170 -2.90 28.90 10.68
CA HIS A 170 -4.15 29.19 11.41
C HIS A 170 -4.39 28.24 12.60
N SER A 171 -3.40 27.44 12.98
CA SER A 171 -3.52 26.50 14.10
C SER A 171 -3.67 27.23 15.44
N ARG A 172 -4.62 26.79 16.26
CA ARG A 172 -4.95 27.36 17.58
C ARG A 172 -4.22 26.65 18.73
N SER A 173 -3.80 25.40 18.52
CA SER A 173 -3.12 24.59 19.54
C SER A 173 -1.82 23.95 19.03
N LEU A 174 -0.94 23.57 19.97
CA LEU A 174 0.30 22.84 19.66
C LEU A 174 0.03 21.44 19.10
N SER A 175 -1.01 20.75 19.58
CA SER A 175 -1.43 19.44 19.08
C SER A 175 -1.92 19.52 17.64
N GLU A 176 -2.74 20.52 17.32
CA GLU A 176 -3.21 20.78 15.96
C GLU A 176 -2.05 21.08 15.01
N ARG A 177 -1.11 21.93 15.44
CA ARG A 177 0.09 22.26 14.65
C ARG A 177 1.00 21.05 14.42
N PHE A 178 1.10 20.16 15.41
CA PHE A 178 1.84 18.91 15.31
C PHE A 178 1.20 17.96 14.29
N GLU A 179 -0.11 17.73 14.36
CA GLU A 179 -0.85 16.86 13.43
C GLU A 179 -0.83 17.40 11.99
N LEU A 180 -0.94 18.72 11.80
CA LEU A 180 -0.81 19.35 10.48
C LEU A 180 0.59 19.14 9.90
N ARG A 181 1.64 19.33 10.71
CA ARG A 181 3.03 19.07 10.29
C ARG A 181 3.28 17.60 9.98
N GLN A 182 2.73 16.69 10.79
CA GLN A 182 2.85 15.26 10.53
C GLN A 182 2.14 14.89 9.22
N THR A 183 0.92 15.39 9.02
CA THR A 183 0.17 15.18 7.78
C THR A 183 0.91 15.72 6.56
N GLU A 184 1.52 16.89 6.65
CA GLU A 184 2.36 17.47 5.59
C GLU A 184 3.54 16.55 5.23
N VAL A 185 4.31 16.08 6.22
CA VAL A 185 5.47 15.21 5.96
C VAL A 185 5.05 13.86 5.38
N VAL A 186 3.97 13.27 5.90
CA VAL A 186 3.47 11.97 5.45
C VAL A 186 2.89 12.06 4.05
N THR A 187 2.07 13.07 3.77
CA THR A 187 1.52 13.28 2.42
C THR A 187 2.62 13.47 1.38
N ASN A 188 3.71 14.16 1.72
CA ASN A 188 4.86 14.30 0.81
C ASN A 188 5.55 12.96 0.50
N ILE A 189 5.78 12.13 1.52
CA ILE A 189 6.33 10.77 1.35
C ILE A 189 5.38 9.90 0.50
N MET A 190 4.09 9.91 0.82
CA MET A 190 3.09 9.09 0.12
C MET A 190 2.87 9.55 -1.33
N LEU A 191 2.96 10.85 -1.59
CA LEU A 191 2.82 11.39 -2.94
C LEU A 191 4.00 10.98 -3.83
N SER A 192 5.21 10.88 -3.27
CA SER A 192 6.38 10.32 -3.98
C SER A 192 6.19 8.83 -4.27
N LEU A 193 5.70 8.05 -3.31
CA LEU A 193 5.39 6.63 -3.50
C LEU A 193 4.27 6.40 -4.52
N ASN A 194 3.27 7.28 -4.56
CA ASN A 194 2.18 7.19 -5.53
C ASN A 194 2.62 7.62 -6.94
N LYS A 195 3.51 8.62 -7.06
CA LYS A 195 4.14 8.94 -8.36
C LYS A 195 4.90 7.74 -8.91
N LEU A 196 5.70 7.08 -8.07
CA LEU A 196 6.42 5.87 -8.46
C LEU A 196 5.45 4.74 -8.84
N TYR A 197 4.33 4.62 -8.13
CA TYR A 197 3.27 3.67 -8.49
C TYR A 197 2.67 3.95 -9.86
N ILE A 198 2.32 5.21 -10.16
CA ILE A 198 1.83 5.61 -11.48
C ILE A 198 2.85 5.31 -12.57
N VAL A 199 4.15 5.58 -12.32
CA VAL A 199 5.22 5.22 -13.27
C VAL A 199 5.27 3.70 -13.50
N SER A 200 5.12 2.90 -12.44
CA SER A 200 5.07 1.43 -12.58
C SER A 200 3.85 0.94 -13.36
N LEU A 201 2.69 1.60 -13.23
CA LEU A 201 1.50 1.32 -14.05
C LEU A 201 1.75 1.64 -15.51
N ILE A 202 2.32 2.82 -15.81
CA ILE A 202 2.68 3.21 -17.17
C ILE A 202 3.66 2.20 -17.77
N ALA A 203 4.68 1.80 -17.03
CA ALA A 203 5.64 0.77 -17.45
C ALA A 203 4.95 -0.58 -17.73
N SER A 204 3.87 -0.91 -17.03
CA SER A 204 3.09 -2.14 -17.22
C SER A 204 2.06 -2.06 -18.35
N SER A 205 1.77 -0.86 -18.91
CA SER A 205 0.81 -0.65 -20.00
C SER A 205 1.03 -1.49 -21.26
N PRO A 206 2.28 -1.80 -21.68
CA PRO A 206 2.51 -2.64 -22.85
C PRO A 206 1.82 -4.01 -22.75
N ALA A 207 1.58 -4.53 -21.54
CA ALA A 207 0.86 -5.78 -21.34
C ALA A 207 -0.65 -5.70 -21.63
N LEU A 208 -1.22 -4.49 -21.71
CA LEU A 208 -2.63 -4.29 -22.06
C LEU A 208 -2.90 -4.58 -23.54
N PHE A 209 -1.92 -4.35 -24.41
CA PHE A 209 -2.06 -4.58 -25.85
C PHE A 209 -2.37 -6.05 -26.18
N PRO A 210 -1.56 -7.04 -25.75
CA PRO A 210 -1.89 -8.44 -25.97
C PRO A 210 -3.16 -8.86 -25.23
N CYS A 211 -3.45 -8.27 -24.06
CA CYS A 211 -4.69 -8.52 -23.33
C CYS A 211 -5.94 -8.16 -24.15
N ILE A 212 -5.99 -6.95 -24.71
CA ILE A 212 -7.10 -6.49 -25.57
C ILE A 212 -7.19 -7.36 -26.83
N ARG A 213 -6.04 -7.71 -27.44
CA ARG A 213 -6.00 -8.54 -28.65
C ARG A 213 -6.55 -9.95 -28.42
N VAL A 214 -6.30 -10.55 -27.25
CA VAL A 214 -6.82 -11.88 -26.88
C VAL A 214 -8.31 -11.84 -26.55
N ILE A 215 -8.82 -10.72 -26.03
CA ILE A 215 -10.24 -10.57 -25.70
C ILE A 215 -11.12 -10.41 -26.95
N PHE A 216 -10.73 -9.54 -27.89
CA PHE A 216 -11.61 -9.11 -28.98
C PHE A 216 -11.43 -9.88 -30.29
N TRP A 217 -10.34 -10.64 -30.44
CA TRP A 217 -10.05 -11.38 -31.66
C TRP A 217 -9.62 -12.81 -31.34
N PRO A 218 -9.85 -13.76 -32.26
CA PRO A 218 -9.34 -15.13 -32.11
C PRO A 218 -7.82 -15.09 -31.87
N ALA A 219 -7.41 -15.76 -30.80
CA ALA A 219 -6.03 -15.76 -30.32
C ALA A 219 -5.35 -17.07 -30.69
N ASP A 220 -4.42 -17.00 -31.64
CA ASP A 220 -3.52 -18.12 -31.94
C ASP A 220 -2.60 -18.41 -30.74
N GLU A 221 -1.99 -19.60 -30.71
CA GLU A 221 -1.05 -20.01 -29.65
C GLU A 221 0.07 -18.98 -29.40
N THR A 222 0.54 -18.33 -30.47
CA THR A 222 1.53 -17.25 -30.39
C THR A 222 1.04 -16.07 -29.55
N TRP A 223 -0.21 -15.63 -29.75
CA TRP A 223 -0.80 -14.54 -28.97
C TRP A 223 -1.04 -14.92 -27.52
N GLN A 224 -1.42 -16.17 -27.25
CA GLN A 224 -1.52 -16.68 -25.88
C GLN A 224 -0.15 -16.71 -25.18
N ARG A 225 0.91 -17.10 -25.89
CA ARG A 225 2.29 -17.06 -25.36
C ARG A 225 2.74 -15.62 -25.08
N ILE A 226 2.50 -14.69 -26.00
CA ILE A 226 2.80 -13.27 -25.81
C ILE A 226 2.05 -12.70 -24.60
N TYR A 227 0.77 -13.06 -24.44
CA TYR A 227 -0.02 -12.68 -23.27
C TYR A 227 0.61 -13.20 -21.98
N LYS A 228 0.93 -14.51 -21.89
CA LYS A 228 1.60 -15.09 -20.72
C LYS A 228 2.90 -14.35 -20.38
N THR A 229 3.79 -14.13 -21.35
CA THR A 229 5.03 -13.37 -21.14
C THR A 229 4.78 -11.94 -20.67
N SER A 230 3.75 -11.28 -21.20
CA SER A 230 3.38 -9.91 -20.81
C SER A 230 2.82 -9.83 -19.39
N THR A 231 2.09 -10.87 -18.95
CA THR A 231 1.64 -10.97 -17.55
C THR A 231 2.84 -11.14 -16.61
N LEU A 232 3.81 -11.99 -16.94
CA LEU A 232 5.06 -12.14 -16.17
C LEU A 232 5.82 -10.82 -16.05
N TYR A 233 5.92 -10.07 -17.15
CA TYR A 233 6.52 -8.74 -17.14
C TYR A 233 5.79 -7.77 -16.18
N THR A 234 4.46 -7.83 -16.14
CA THR A 234 3.65 -7.01 -15.23
C THR A 234 3.93 -7.35 -13.76
N TYR A 235 4.00 -8.64 -13.42
CA TYR A 235 4.38 -9.08 -12.07
C TYR A 235 5.81 -8.66 -11.70
N ALA A 236 6.75 -8.71 -12.65
CA ALA A 236 8.11 -8.22 -12.44
C ALA A 236 8.16 -6.70 -12.18
N ALA A 237 7.38 -5.91 -12.93
CA ALA A 237 7.26 -4.47 -12.72
C ALA A 237 6.64 -4.14 -11.35
N ILE A 238 5.61 -4.87 -10.94
CA ILE A 238 5.01 -4.77 -9.60
C ILE A 238 6.02 -5.14 -8.51
N GLY A 239 6.80 -6.19 -8.71
CA GLY A 239 7.85 -6.60 -7.78
C GLY A 239 8.97 -5.56 -7.64
N ALA A 240 9.43 -4.99 -8.76
CA ALA A 240 10.40 -3.91 -8.76
C ALA A 240 9.87 -2.67 -8.02
N TYR A 241 8.60 -2.31 -8.26
CA TYR A 241 7.95 -1.24 -7.52
C TYR A 241 7.91 -1.52 -6.01
N ASN A 242 7.50 -2.72 -5.60
CA ASN A 242 7.42 -3.09 -4.19
C ASN A 242 8.79 -3.07 -3.50
N LEU A 243 9.84 -3.51 -4.19
CA LEU A 243 11.21 -3.44 -3.68
C LEU A 243 11.65 -1.99 -3.46
N VAL A 244 11.51 -1.14 -4.48
CA VAL A 244 11.90 0.28 -4.40
C VAL A 244 11.05 1.02 -3.34
N ALA A 245 9.75 0.76 -3.30
CA ALA A 245 8.84 1.35 -2.31
C ALA A 245 9.21 0.91 -0.89
N THR A 246 9.57 -0.36 -0.68
CA THR A 246 9.99 -0.88 0.62
C THR A 246 11.30 -0.25 1.07
N ILE A 247 12.33 -0.21 0.20
CA ILE A 247 13.61 0.43 0.51
C ILE A 247 13.42 1.92 0.81
N TYR A 248 12.63 2.62 -0.01
CA TYR A 248 12.33 4.04 0.19
C TYR A 248 11.62 4.27 1.52
N THR A 249 10.61 3.45 1.82
CA THR A 249 9.83 3.56 3.06
C THR A 249 10.68 3.22 4.26
N LEU A 250 11.51 2.18 4.23
CA LEU A 250 12.47 1.85 5.29
C LEU A 250 13.49 2.96 5.51
N LYS A 251 14.05 3.55 4.45
CA LYS A 251 15.00 4.67 4.57
C LYS A 251 14.34 5.89 5.21
N LYS A 252 13.11 6.24 4.80
CA LYS A 252 12.35 7.34 5.39
C LYS A 252 11.89 7.01 6.81
N MET A 253 11.45 5.79 7.07
CA MET A 253 11.08 5.32 8.41
C MET A 253 12.27 5.28 9.35
N LYS A 254 13.47 4.90 8.93
CA LYS A 254 14.69 4.97 9.76
C LYS A 254 14.99 6.41 10.19
N VAL A 255 14.65 7.39 9.35
CA VAL A 255 14.67 8.81 9.74
C VAL A 255 13.53 9.15 10.71
N MET A 256 12.36 8.50 10.60
CA MET A 256 11.25 8.63 11.56
C MET A 256 11.50 7.92 12.90
N PHE A 257 12.31 6.86 12.91
CA PHE A 257 12.67 6.00 14.06
C PHE A 257 14.03 6.35 14.67
N LYS A 258 14.83 7.21 14.04
CA LYS A 258 15.86 7.99 14.74
C LYS A 258 15.14 8.94 15.72
N THR A 259 14.66 8.37 16.81
CA THR A 259 14.94 8.97 18.11
C THR A 259 16.46 9.10 18.16
N ILE A 260 16.97 10.31 17.97
CA ILE A 260 18.01 10.72 18.89
C ILE A 260 17.29 10.58 20.24
N PRO A 261 17.63 9.60 21.10
CA PRO A 261 17.44 9.92 22.50
C PRO A 261 18.27 11.19 22.64
N VAL A 262 17.61 12.32 22.85
CA VAL A 262 18.23 13.24 23.78
C VAL A 262 18.18 12.44 25.07
N GLU A 263 19.14 11.52 25.23
CA GLU A 263 19.77 11.39 26.52
C GLU A 263 20.08 12.84 26.84
N ILE A 264 19.31 13.39 27.77
CA ILE A 264 19.82 14.35 28.71
C ILE A 264 20.85 13.57 29.56
N GLY A 265 21.82 12.95 28.89
CA GLY A 265 23.14 12.76 29.39
C GLY A 265 23.65 14.17 29.42
N VAL A 266 23.77 14.67 30.64
CA VAL A 266 24.50 15.88 30.99
C VAL A 266 25.86 15.78 30.31
N ASN A 267 25.93 16.24 29.07
CA ASN A 267 27.17 16.43 28.35
C ASN A 267 27.59 17.86 28.72
N PRO A 268 28.69 18.06 29.45
CA PRO A 268 29.05 19.34 30.07
C PRO A 268 29.54 20.39 29.05
N ARG A 269 29.01 20.35 27.82
CA ARG A 269 29.40 21.22 26.70
C ARG A 269 28.28 22.12 26.19
N ASN A 270 27.16 22.21 26.93
CA ASN A 270 25.99 23.00 26.53
C ASN A 270 25.89 24.38 27.23
N ASP A 271 27.06 24.97 27.52
CA ASP A 271 27.22 26.32 28.07
C ASP A 271 26.40 27.39 27.33
N ASN A 272 26.15 27.20 26.03
CA ASN A 272 25.42 28.15 25.21
C ASN A 272 23.89 28.07 25.38
N VAL A 273 23.35 26.89 25.68
CA VAL A 273 21.90 26.71 25.89
C VAL A 273 21.51 27.18 27.28
N GLU A 274 22.33 26.85 28.29
CA GLU A 274 22.13 27.35 29.66
C GLU A 274 22.33 28.87 29.75
N ARG A 275 23.32 29.44 29.04
CA ARG A 275 23.44 30.91 28.88
C ARG A 275 22.26 31.54 28.16
N TYR A 276 21.68 30.86 27.17
CA TYR A 276 20.52 31.38 26.44
C TYR A 276 19.27 31.41 27.32
N PHE A 277 18.98 30.33 28.05
CA PHE A 277 17.83 30.27 28.95
C PHE A 277 18.00 31.14 30.20
N SER A 278 19.21 31.26 30.75
CA SER A 278 19.48 32.19 31.85
C SER A 278 19.35 33.65 31.40
N ARG A 279 19.79 34.01 30.19
CA ARG A 279 19.53 35.36 29.63
C ARG A 279 18.04 35.64 29.48
N LEU A 280 17.27 34.71 28.92
CA LEU A 280 15.81 34.83 28.81
C LEU A 280 15.12 34.99 30.18
N GLN A 281 15.59 34.27 31.20
CA GLN A 281 15.04 34.36 32.55
C GLN A 281 15.40 35.69 33.23
N THR A 282 16.56 36.26 32.89
CA THR A 282 17.00 37.57 33.38
C THR A 282 16.22 38.69 32.68
N ASP A 283 16.02 38.60 31.37
CA ASP A 283 15.24 39.55 30.58
C ASP A 283 13.76 39.56 31.00
N TRP A 284 13.19 38.41 31.38
CA TRP A 284 11.84 38.33 31.94
C TRP A 284 11.72 38.95 33.33
N LYS A 285 12.73 38.79 34.20
CA LYS A 285 12.73 39.46 35.51
C LYS A 285 12.86 40.97 35.40
N ILE A 286 13.62 41.47 34.43
CA ILE A 286 13.79 42.90 34.18
C ILE A 286 12.52 43.49 33.51
N GLY A 287 11.88 42.76 32.60
CA GLY A 287 10.63 43.18 31.95
C GLY A 287 9.38 43.12 32.84
N ALA A 288 9.42 42.37 33.95
CA ALA A 288 8.33 42.28 34.94
C ALA A 288 8.40 43.39 36.02
N VAL A 289 9.46 44.21 36.04
CA VAL A 289 9.54 45.43 36.85
C VAL A 289 9.27 46.62 35.93
N LYS A 290 8.00 46.80 35.59
CA LYS A 290 7.42 48.05 35.12
C LYS A 290 6.00 48.16 35.66
#